data_AF-A0A9X3Q3T8-F1
#
_entry.id   AF-A0A9X3Q3T8-F1
#
_cell.length_a   1.000
_cell.length_b   1.000
_cell.length_c   1.000
_cell.angle_alpha   90.00
_cell.angle_beta   90.00
_cell.angle_gamma   90.00
#
_symmetry.space_group_name_H-M   'P 1'
#
loop_
_entity.id
_entity.type
_entity.pdbx_description
1 polymer ?
#
loop_
_entity_poly.entity_id
_entity_poly.type
_entity_poly.pdbx_seq_one_letter_code
_entity_poly.pdbx_strand_id
1 'polypeptide(L)'
;AVTGGSALLAGALGLGMLAVPLSALTLLTAWFFRNPKRLAPQSANVVVAPGDGRVMAIEEEYEPRFLKDRGIRISIFLNIFDVHVNRIPCNGTIEDVVY
;
A
#
# COMPACT_ATOMS: atom_id res chain seq x y z
N ALA A 1 -11.63 -12.46 1.12
CA ALA A 1 -12.09 -13.82 1.47
C ALA A 1 -13.54 -13.83 1.96
N VAL A 2 -13.86 -13.07 3.02
CA VAL A 2 -15.23 -13.00 3.59
C VAL A 2 -16.27 -12.45 2.61
N THR A 3 -16.00 -11.31 1.97
CA THR A 3 -16.91 -10.69 0.99
C THR A 3 -17.18 -11.58 -0.22
N GLY A 4 -16.14 -12.28 -0.72
CA GLY A 4 -16.27 -13.22 -1.82
C GLY A 4 -17.10 -14.45 -1.47
N GLY A 5 -16.91 -15.00 -0.26
CA GLY A 5 -17.74 -16.11 0.24
C GLY A 5 -19.22 -15.73 0.35
N SER A 6 -19.50 -14.54 0.89
CA SER A 6 -20.86 -14.01 1.01
C SER A 6 -21.52 -13.75 -0.34
N ALA A 7 -20.77 -13.26 -1.33
CA ALA A 7 -21.27 -13.02 -2.69
C ALA A 7 -21.68 -14.34 -3.38
N LEU A 8 -20.84 -15.37 -3.27
CA LEU A 8 -21.12 -16.69 -3.83
C LEU A 8 -22.33 -17.36 -3.16
N LEU A 9 -22.44 -17.27 -1.84
CA LEU A 9 -23.56 -17.82 -1.08
C LEU A 9 -24.88 -17.11 -1.44
N ALA A 10 -24.90 -15.78 -1.50
CA ALA A 10 -26.09 -15.02 -1.90
C ALA A 10 -26.53 -15.35 -3.33
N GLY A 11 -25.59 -15.55 -4.24
CA GLY A 11 -25.86 -16.02 -5.60
C GLY A 11 -26.46 -17.42 -5.63
N ALA A 12 -25.89 -18.35 -4.87
CA ALA A 12 -26.38 -19.73 -4.77
C ALA A 12 -27.79 -19.83 -4.15
N LEU A 13 -28.16 -18.91 -3.26
CA LEU A 13 -29.48 -18.83 -2.62
C LEU A 13 -30.52 -18.05 -3.45
N GLY A 14 -30.19 -17.60 -4.67
CA GLY A 14 -31.10 -16.84 -5.53
C GLY A 14 -31.36 -15.40 -5.09
N LEU A 15 -30.60 -14.89 -4.10
CA LEU A 15 -30.69 -13.53 -3.59
C LEU A 15 -29.91 -12.55 -4.48
N GLY A 16 -30.26 -12.51 -5.78
CA GLY A 16 -29.53 -11.76 -6.81
C GLY A 16 -29.30 -10.29 -6.47
N MET A 17 -30.27 -9.65 -5.79
CA MET A 17 -30.19 -8.26 -5.36
C MET A 17 -29.07 -7.99 -4.34
N LEU A 18 -28.72 -8.98 -3.51
CA LEU A 18 -27.60 -8.91 -2.55
C LEU A 18 -26.29 -9.43 -3.17
N ALA A 19 -26.38 -10.39 -4.09
CA ALA A 19 -25.21 -10.96 -4.76
C ALA A 19 -24.44 -9.90 -5.58
N VAL A 20 -25.14 -8.98 -6.25
CA VAL A 20 -24.53 -7.92 -7.07
C VAL A 20 -23.63 -6.98 -6.25
N PRO A 21 -24.12 -6.29 -5.19
CA PRO A 21 -23.28 -5.38 -4.41
C PRO A 21 -22.15 -6.12 -3.66
N LEU A 22 -22.37 -7.35 -3.19
CA LEU A 22 -21.32 -8.15 -2.55
C LEU A 22 -20.22 -8.56 -3.53
N SER A 23 -20.59 -8.89 -4.78
CA SER A 23 -19.63 -9.18 -5.84
C SER A 23 -18.83 -7.94 -6.21
N ALA A 24 -19.47 -6.78 -6.34
CA ALA A 24 -18.80 -5.51 -6.60
C ALA A 24 -17.79 -5.16 -5.49
N LEU A 25 -18.17 -5.32 -4.22
CA LEU A 25 -17.26 -5.10 -3.08
C LEU A 25 -16.09 -6.08 -3.08
N THR A 26 -16.33 -7.34 -3.46
CA THR A 26 -15.28 -8.34 -3.60
C THR A 26 -14.27 -7.94 -4.68
N LEU A 27 -14.76 -7.47 -5.83
CA LEU A 27 -13.90 -6.99 -6.91
C LEU A 27 -13.13 -5.73 -6.51
N LEU A 28 -13.78 -4.78 -5.84
CA LEU A 28 -13.15 -3.55 -5.34
C LEU A 28 -12.02 -3.88 -4.35
N THR A 29 -12.27 -4.76 -3.38
CA THR A 29 -11.25 -5.17 -2.41
C THR A 29 -10.08 -5.89 -3.08
N ALA A 30 -10.35 -6.81 -4.01
CA ALA A 30 -9.30 -7.47 -4.76
C ALA A 30 -8.46 -6.49 -5.60
N TRP A 31 -9.11 -5.49 -6.20
CA TRP A 31 -8.44 -4.47 -7.01
C TRP A 31 -7.65 -3.46 -6.16
N PHE A 32 -8.14 -3.11 -4.97
CA PHE A 32 -7.48 -2.19 -4.04
C PHE A 32 -6.18 -2.78 -3.48
N PHE A 33 -6.21 -4.06 -3.08
CA PHE A 33 -5.03 -4.78 -2.56
C PHE A 33 -4.18 -5.45 -3.65
N ARG A 34 -4.30 -5.01 -4.91
CA ARG A 34 -3.50 -5.56 -6.02
C ARG A 34 -2.01 -5.34 -5.79
N ASN A 35 -1.18 -6.28 -6.24
CA ASN A 35 0.28 -6.19 -6.13
C ASN A 35 0.94 -6.43 -7.51
N PRO A 36 0.96 -5.43 -8.41
CA PRO A 36 1.63 -5.56 -9.69
C PRO A 36 3.15 -5.68 -9.51
N LYS A 37 3.80 -6.40 -10.43
CA LYS A 37 5.26 -6.47 -10.49
C LYS A 37 5.82 -5.09 -10.85
N ARG A 38 6.87 -4.66 -10.16
CA ARG A 38 7.61 -3.41 -10.42
C ARG A 38 9.06 -3.72 -10.73
N LEU A 39 9.63 -2.96 -11.66
CA LEU A 39 11.06 -2.92 -11.91
C LEU A 39 11.62 -1.67 -11.23
N ALA A 40 12.41 -1.86 -10.18
CA ALA A 40 13.14 -0.79 -9.53
C ALA A 40 14.54 -0.65 -10.17
N PRO A 41 15.09 0.57 -10.26
CA PRO A 41 16.49 0.78 -10.61
C PRO A 41 17.43 -0.01 -9.69
N GLN A 42 18.42 -0.71 -10.24
CA GLN A 42 19.34 -1.57 -9.49
C GLN A 42 20.65 -0.87 -9.03
N SER A 43 20.65 0.46 -8.90
CA SER A 43 21.84 1.20 -8.49
C SER A 43 22.08 1.07 -6.97
N ALA A 44 23.33 0.90 -6.55
CA ALA A 44 23.69 0.78 -5.14
C ALA A 44 23.52 2.09 -4.35
N ASN A 45 23.56 3.23 -5.05
CA ASN A 45 23.57 4.56 -4.44
C ASN A 45 22.27 5.34 -4.70
N VAL A 46 21.14 4.64 -4.80
CA VAL A 46 19.83 5.29 -4.96
C VAL A 46 18.86 4.82 -3.88
N VAL A 47 18.07 5.77 -3.37
CA VAL A 47 16.89 5.50 -2.56
C VAL A 47 15.69 5.63 -3.48
N VAL A 48 14.93 4.55 -3.64
CA VAL A 48 13.75 4.53 -4.52
C VAL A 48 12.49 4.82 -3.72
N ALA A 49 11.44 5.31 -4.40
CA ALA A 49 10.15 5.51 -3.77
C ALA A 49 9.61 4.16 -3.22
N PRO A 50 9.21 4.09 -1.94
CA PRO A 50 8.74 2.85 -1.33
C PRO A 50 7.36 2.41 -1.86
N GLY A 51 6.52 3.36 -2.29
CA GLY A 51 5.16 3.10 -2.75
C GLY A 51 4.76 4.04 -3.89
N ASP A 52 3.55 3.83 -4.39
CA ASP A 52 2.91 4.78 -5.31
C ASP A 52 2.45 6.03 -4.57
N GLY A 53 1.98 7.01 -5.34
CA GLY A 53 1.31 8.19 -4.82
C GLY A 53 1.99 9.48 -5.19
N ARG A 54 1.57 10.55 -4.50
CA ARG A 54 2.04 11.90 -4.75
C ARG A 54 2.97 12.34 -3.63
N VAL A 55 4.12 12.89 -3.99
CA VAL A 55 4.97 13.59 -3.02
C VAL A 55 4.26 14.86 -2.58
N MET A 56 3.94 14.93 -1.29
CA MET A 56 3.23 16.05 -0.67
C MET A 56 4.16 17.08 -0.07
N ALA A 57 5.30 16.62 0.47
CA ALA A 57 6.30 17.49 1.10
C ALA A 57 7.69 16.85 1.04
N ILE A 58 8.71 17.70 0.96
CA ILE A 58 10.13 17.36 1.14
C ILE A 58 10.69 18.43 2.07
N GLU A 59 10.98 18.05 3.31
CA GLU A 59 11.32 18.99 4.39
C GLU A 59 12.52 18.48 5.19
N GLU A 60 13.33 19.39 5.72
CA GLU A 60 14.37 19.05 6.69
C GLU A 60 13.76 19.13 8.10
N GLU A 61 13.85 18.04 8.86
CA GLU A 61 13.27 17.92 10.18
C GLU A 61 14.22 17.17 11.12
N TYR A 62 14.23 17.54 12.41
CA TYR A 62 14.95 16.79 13.42
C TYR A 62 14.14 15.53 13.78
N GLU A 63 14.72 14.36 13.54
CA GLU A 63 14.08 13.07 13.83
C GLU A 63 14.60 12.56 15.19
N PRO A 64 13.77 12.56 16.24
CA PRO A 64 14.24 12.37 17.61
C PRO A 64 14.45 10.89 18.02
N ARG A 65 13.95 9.93 17.24
CA ARG A 65 13.82 8.54 17.69
C ARG A 65 14.97 7.65 17.26
N PHE A 66 15.23 7.58 15.96
CA PHE A 66 16.22 6.68 15.37
C PHE A 66 17.49 7.44 14.98
N LEU A 67 17.36 8.49 14.17
CA LEU A 67 18.48 9.31 13.70
C LEU A 67 19.07 10.18 14.83
N LYS A 68 18.23 10.73 15.70
CA LYS A 68 18.61 11.73 16.73
C LYS A 68 19.38 12.91 16.13
N ASP A 69 19.04 13.27 14.90
CA ASP A 69 19.69 14.31 14.11
C ASP A 69 18.70 14.85 13.05
N ARG A 70 19.12 15.87 12.30
CA ARG A 70 18.38 16.38 11.16
C ARG A 70 18.43 15.42 9.98
N GLY A 71 17.27 15.16 9.40
CA GLY A 71 17.11 14.36 8.21
C GLY A 71 16.13 15.00 7.22
N ILE A 72 16.15 14.52 5.98
CA ILE A 72 15.17 14.93 4.96
C ILE A 72 13.97 13.99 5.06
N ARG A 73 12.81 14.52 5.42
CA ARG A 73 11.53 13.82 5.42
C ARG A 73 10.83 13.99 4.07
N ILE A 74 10.56 12.86 3.43
CA ILE A 74 9.78 12.81 2.18
C ILE A 74 8.40 12.23 2.51
N SER A 75 7.34 13.02 2.31
CA SER A 75 5.97 12.59 2.55
C SER A 75 5.30 12.18 1.25
N ILE A 76 4.85 10.93 1.14
CA ILE A 76 4.15 10.38 -0.03
C ILE A 76 2.72 10.02 0.38
N PHE A 77 1.74 10.55 -0.34
CA PHE A 77 0.33 10.26 -0.14
C PHE A 77 -0.19 9.29 -1.19
N LEU A 78 -0.67 8.14 -0.74
CA LEU A 78 -1.34 7.12 -1.56
C LEU A 78 -2.84 7.42 -1.57
N ASN A 79 -3.42 7.60 -2.76
CA ASN A 79 -4.86 7.73 -2.96
C ASN A 79 -5.51 6.35 -3.20
N ILE A 80 -6.85 6.29 -3.25
CA ILE A 80 -7.62 5.04 -3.42
C ILE A 80 -7.29 4.27 -4.72
N PHE A 81 -6.76 4.94 -5.74
CA PHE A 81 -6.36 4.34 -6.99
C PHE A 81 -4.91 3.84 -7.00
N ASP A 82 -4.10 4.21 -6.02
CA ASP A 82 -2.71 3.78 -5.91
C ASP A 82 -2.60 2.35 -5.35
N VAL A 83 -1.45 1.71 -5.59
CA VAL A 83 -1.15 0.41 -4.99
C VAL A 83 -0.80 0.60 -3.52
N HIS A 84 -1.59 0.04 -2.62
CA HIS A 84 -1.42 0.15 -1.16
C HIS A 84 -0.39 -0.85 -0.63
N VAL A 85 0.81 -0.82 -1.20
CA VAL A 85 1.95 -1.65 -0.79
C VAL A 85 3.19 -0.76 -0.68
N ASN A 86 3.76 -0.70 0.52
CA ASN A 86 5.06 -0.09 0.75
C ASN A 86 6.16 -1.16 0.67
N ARG A 87 7.18 -0.88 -0.12
CA ARG A 87 8.37 -1.72 -0.32
C ARG A 87 9.59 -1.06 0.32
N ILE A 88 10.63 -1.85 0.52
CA ILE A 88 11.90 -1.37 1.06
C ILE A 88 12.54 -0.42 0.03
N PRO A 89 12.89 0.83 0.40
CA PRO A 89 13.38 1.85 -0.54
C PRO A 89 14.89 1.74 -0.86
N CYS A 90 15.66 1.00 -0.06
CA CYS A 90 17.10 0.79 -0.25
C CYS A 90 17.57 -0.49 0.46
N ASN A 91 18.74 -1.01 0.09
CA ASN A 91 19.33 -2.15 0.81
C ASN A 91 19.73 -1.74 2.23
N GLY A 92 19.44 -2.60 3.21
CA GLY A 92 19.78 -2.36 4.61
C GLY A 92 19.32 -3.49 5.51
N THR A 93 19.56 -3.33 6.81
CA THR A 93 19.10 -4.25 7.85
C THR A 93 18.08 -3.54 8.73
N ILE A 94 16.98 -4.22 9.05
CA ILE A 94 15.96 -3.68 9.95
C ILE A 94 16.49 -3.81 11.38
N GLU A 95 16.70 -2.67 12.04
CA GLU A 95 17.19 -2.61 13.43
C GLU A 95 16.07 -2.43 14.46
N ASP A 96 14.98 -1.73 14.10
CA ASP A 96 13.88 -1.42 15.01
C ASP A 96 12.52 -1.45 14.30
N VAL A 97 11.48 -1.90 15.01
CA VAL A 97 10.06 -1.91 14.58
C VAL A 97 9.19 -1.59 15.78
N VAL A 98 8.37 -0.55 15.69
CA VAL A 98 7.37 -0.21 16.72
C VAL A 98 5.99 -0.11 16.08
N TYR A 99 5.00 -0.61 16.81
CA TYR A 99 3.59 -0.64 16.45
C TYR A 99 2.80 0.46 17.15
#